data_AF-A0A0B1U0J8-F1
#
_entry.id   AF-A0A0B1U0J8-F1
#
_cell.length_a   1.000
_cell.length_b   1.000
_cell.length_c   1.000
_cell.angle_alpha   90.00
_cell.angle_beta   90.00
_cell.angle_gamma   90.00
#
_symmetry.space_group_name_H-M   'P 1'
#
loop_
_entity.id
_entity.type
_entity.pdbx_description
1 polymer ?
#
loop_
_entity_poly.entity_id
_entity_poly.type
_entity_poly.pdbx_seq_one_letter_code
_entity_poly.pdbx_strand_id
1 'polypeptide(L)'
;MNRLDFAFWFDSAGTKECPLNPVELHVNVWKLAGDKGQCSCIDFGILYNDVHAPQVLNLYVPDVGFAKEDFVDLFSSLSKRNWKVCEAVFNERLAVNVEPRTKFGFVTKASGNFYIYNIDVENNVSVVNNVFGGSRISIKIPSAHANGKKDADKIYVRFRLTGKAVCTCFHQDKLASSKWQNWTSSIELFDFRVNQVRTLSPSLVEEIPEGCQVEISTVQFFLMCNSTEELILSKNVQENARILEKDLWIDYCPNIKEMRDDSLVIAYQWRKVAKNEAGWMNDFSMFAKIKSEHLDWVKILQVTIFTMVLGILASYFASLLPSCVKQDTQRSQGADLQRLGVLSVPSVSQSHSGKSSDDKSLASTPINP
;
A
#
# COMPACT_ATOMS: atom_id res chain seq x y z
N MET A 1 -19.73 0.96 -4.51
CA MET A 1 -18.26 1.11 -4.65
C MET A 1 -17.97 2.52 -4.20
N ASN A 2 -17.45 2.72 -2.98
CA ASN A 2 -17.12 4.05 -2.47
C ASN A 2 -15.95 4.55 -3.31
N ARG A 3 -16.17 5.60 -4.10
CA ARG A 3 -15.17 6.21 -4.97
C ARG A 3 -14.61 7.45 -4.27
N LEU A 4 -13.33 7.69 -4.47
CA LEU A 4 -12.53 8.61 -3.69
C LEU A 4 -12.27 9.85 -4.51
N ASP A 5 -13.21 10.77 -4.40
CA ASP A 5 -13.18 12.00 -5.16
C ASP A 5 -13.12 13.13 -4.15
N PHE A 6 -11.92 13.67 -3.94
CA PHE A 6 -11.75 14.91 -3.19
C PHE A 6 -12.12 16.09 -4.08
N ALA A 7 -12.54 17.20 -3.47
CA ALA A 7 -12.69 18.45 -4.22
C ALA A 7 -12.19 19.63 -3.41
N PHE A 8 -11.54 20.60 -4.07
CA PHE A 8 -11.09 21.86 -3.51
C PHE A 8 -11.67 23.03 -4.29
N TRP A 9 -12.15 24.02 -3.56
CA TRP A 9 -12.60 25.31 -4.07
C TRP A 9 -12.41 26.37 -2.99
N PHE A 10 -12.31 27.63 -3.39
CA PHE A 10 -12.37 28.76 -2.46
C PHE A 10 -13.77 29.36 -2.44
N ASP A 11 -14.22 29.88 -1.29
CA ASP A 11 -15.42 30.73 -1.30
C ASP A 11 -15.09 32.07 -1.98
N SER A 12 -15.99 32.52 -2.85
CA SER A 12 -16.02 33.92 -3.25
C SER A 12 -16.41 34.73 -2.02
N ALA A 13 -15.46 35.44 -1.40
CA ALA A 13 -15.67 36.22 -0.19
C ALA A 13 -16.49 37.51 -0.45
N GLY A 14 -17.56 37.44 -1.25
CA GLY A 14 -18.33 38.59 -1.73
C GLY A 14 -17.58 39.48 -2.72
N THR A 15 -16.27 39.27 -2.89
CA THR A 15 -15.44 39.83 -3.94
C THR A 15 -15.51 38.89 -5.14
N LYS A 16 -15.85 39.43 -6.33
CA LYS A 16 -15.77 38.68 -7.61
C LYS A 16 -14.34 38.27 -7.99
N GLU A 17 -13.36 38.63 -7.17
CA GLU A 17 -11.98 38.21 -7.31
C GLU A 17 -11.80 36.84 -6.67
N CYS A 18 -11.92 35.80 -7.48
CA CYS A 18 -11.25 34.55 -7.18
C CYS A 18 -9.75 34.82 -7.07
N PRO A 19 -8.99 34.07 -6.25
CA PRO A 19 -7.54 34.05 -6.36
C PRO A 19 -7.15 33.66 -7.78
N LEU A 20 -6.99 34.68 -8.63
CA LEU A 20 -6.37 34.62 -9.92
C LEU A 20 -4.93 34.21 -9.65
N ASN A 21 -4.68 32.90 -9.67
CA ASN A 21 -3.56 32.27 -10.34
C ASN A 21 -3.43 30.80 -9.89
N PRO A 22 -2.88 29.95 -10.76
CA PRO A 22 -2.94 28.52 -10.55
C PRO A 22 -2.16 28.07 -9.31
N VAL A 23 -2.76 27.22 -8.48
CA VAL A 23 -2.17 26.70 -7.26
C VAL A 23 -1.16 25.59 -7.55
N GLU A 24 -0.13 25.47 -6.70
CA GLU A 24 0.67 24.25 -6.63
C GLU A 24 0.08 23.34 -5.54
N LEU A 25 -0.38 22.16 -5.95
CA LEU A 25 -0.98 21.16 -5.09
C LEU A 25 0.05 20.09 -4.72
N HIS A 26 0.29 19.89 -3.44
CA HIS A 26 1.16 18.85 -2.91
C HIS A 26 0.27 17.80 -2.23
N VAL A 27 0.43 16.53 -2.59
CA VAL A 27 -0.32 15.43 -1.98
C VAL A 27 0.68 14.37 -1.54
N ASN A 28 0.72 14.06 -0.24
CA ASN A 28 1.53 12.95 0.27
C ASN A 28 0.60 11.90 0.87
N VAL A 29 0.58 10.73 0.27
CA VAL A 29 -0.21 9.60 0.74
C VAL A 29 0.71 8.65 1.48
N TRP A 30 0.51 8.55 2.79
CA TRP A 30 1.26 7.64 3.65
C TRP A 30 0.49 6.35 3.78
N LYS A 31 0.96 5.29 3.14
CA LYS A 31 0.43 3.93 3.28
C LYS A 31 1.40 3.13 4.15
N LEU A 32 1.32 3.34 5.45
CA LEU A 32 2.18 2.65 6.41
C LEU A 32 1.35 1.68 7.23
N ALA A 33 1.82 0.45 7.37
CA ALA A 33 1.27 -0.51 8.33
C ALA A 33 2.05 -0.37 9.64
N GLY A 34 1.36 -0.01 10.73
CA GLY A 34 1.89 -0.10 12.09
C GLY A 34 1.49 -1.43 12.73
N ASP A 35 2.02 -1.72 13.91
CA ASP A 35 1.72 -2.94 14.66
C ASP A 35 0.22 -3.12 15.01
N LYS A 36 -0.58 -2.03 14.94
CA LYS A 36 -2.03 -2.02 15.23
C LYS A 36 -2.92 -2.00 13.98
N GLY A 37 -2.36 -2.03 12.78
CA GLY A 37 -3.11 -2.00 11.51
C GLY A 37 -2.60 -0.99 10.50
N GLN A 38 -3.31 -0.85 9.38
CA GLN A 38 -2.97 0.09 8.30
C GLN A 38 -3.22 1.53 8.77
N CYS A 39 -2.16 2.23 9.18
CA CYS A 39 -2.17 3.62 9.60
C CYS A 39 -1.91 4.51 8.37
N SER A 40 -2.97 4.71 7.57
CA SER A 40 -2.88 5.58 6.40
C SER A 40 -3.30 7.01 6.71
N CYS A 41 -2.53 7.98 6.23
CA CYS A 41 -2.88 9.40 6.29
C CYS A 41 -2.57 10.08 4.96
N ILE A 42 -3.24 11.20 4.69
CA ILE A 42 -3.00 12.00 3.48
C ILE A 42 -2.69 13.42 3.90
N ASP A 43 -1.55 13.93 3.46
CA ASP A 43 -1.21 15.34 3.60
C ASP A 43 -1.61 16.08 2.33
N PHE A 44 -2.24 17.23 2.52
CA PHE A 44 -2.47 18.21 1.46
C PHE A 44 -1.65 19.46 1.76
N GLY A 45 -0.96 19.94 0.73
CA GLY A 45 -0.29 21.24 0.74
C GLY A 45 -0.78 22.06 -0.44
N ILE A 46 -1.17 23.31 -0.21
CA ILE A 46 -1.67 24.19 -1.27
C ILE A 46 -0.87 25.49 -1.20
N LEU A 47 -0.10 25.76 -2.25
CA LEU A 47 0.61 27.03 -2.44
C LEU A 47 -0.16 27.87 -3.45
N TYR A 48 -0.56 29.07 -3.06
CA TYR A 48 -1.38 29.97 -3.88
C TYR A 48 -1.00 31.42 -3.64
N ASN A 49 -1.47 32.32 -4.50
CA ASN A 49 -1.21 33.76 -4.38
C ASN A 49 -2.18 34.41 -3.37
N ASP A 50 -1.63 35.19 -2.43
CA ASP A 50 -2.38 35.99 -1.47
C ASP A 50 -3.09 37.14 -2.19
N VAL A 51 -4.42 37.18 -2.12
CA VAL A 51 -5.25 38.22 -2.75
C VAL A 51 -5.48 39.43 -1.86
N HIS A 52 -4.66 39.61 -0.83
CA HIS A 52 -4.78 40.70 0.14
C HIS A 52 -6.11 40.71 0.93
N ALA A 53 -6.88 39.63 0.88
CA ALA A 53 -8.13 39.45 1.61
C ALA A 53 -8.20 38.04 2.24
N PRO A 54 -8.89 37.87 3.39
CA PRO A 54 -9.13 36.55 3.96
C PRO A 54 -9.87 35.64 2.98
N GLN A 55 -9.47 34.38 2.94
CA GLN A 55 -10.06 33.36 2.07
C GLN A 55 -10.60 32.21 2.90
N VAL A 56 -11.56 31.48 2.33
CA VAL A 56 -12.03 30.21 2.87
C VAL A 56 -11.71 29.13 1.85
N LEU A 57 -10.81 28.23 2.20
CA LEU A 57 -10.52 27.04 1.42
C LEU A 57 -11.48 25.94 1.86
N ASN A 58 -12.24 25.41 0.92
CA ASN A 58 -13.12 24.27 1.15
C ASN A 58 -12.51 22.99 0.59
N LEU A 59 -12.70 21.90 1.31
CA LEU A 59 -12.33 20.55 0.94
C LEU A 59 -13.52 19.62 1.14
N TYR A 60 -13.95 18.96 0.07
CA TYR A 60 -14.87 17.83 0.14
C TYR A 60 -14.09 16.53 0.38
N VAL A 61 -14.51 15.80 1.41
CA VAL A 61 -13.98 14.48 1.77
C VAL A 61 -15.10 13.44 1.58
N PRO A 62 -14.86 12.33 0.86
CA PRO A 62 -15.86 11.29 0.61
C PRO A 62 -16.10 10.37 1.82
N ASP A 63 -16.22 10.95 3.01
CA ASP A 63 -16.56 10.28 4.27
C ASP A 63 -17.69 11.07 4.92
N VAL A 64 -18.78 10.40 5.30
CA VAL A 64 -19.95 11.02 5.93
C VAL A 64 -19.77 11.28 7.43
N GLY A 65 -18.73 10.71 8.05
CA GLY A 65 -18.46 10.80 9.47
C GLY A 65 -17.10 11.41 9.81
N PHE A 66 -16.61 12.34 8.99
CA PHE A 66 -15.31 12.96 9.25
C PHE A 66 -15.33 13.72 10.58
N ALA A 67 -14.36 13.42 11.44
CA ALA A 67 -14.21 14.05 12.75
C ALA A 67 -13.19 15.18 12.66
N LYS A 68 -13.38 16.27 13.42
CA LYS A 68 -12.43 17.39 13.39
C LYS A 68 -11.05 16.98 13.92
N GLU A 69 -11.03 16.01 14.81
CA GLU A 69 -9.82 15.40 15.39
C GLU A 69 -9.01 14.64 14.34
N ASP A 70 -9.61 14.26 13.20
CA ASP A 70 -8.92 13.67 12.06
C ASP A 70 -8.22 14.72 11.17
N PHE A 71 -8.35 16.00 11.49
CA PHE A 71 -7.63 17.09 10.84
C PHE A 71 -6.43 17.54 11.69
N VAL A 72 -5.24 17.48 11.12
CA VAL A 72 -3.98 17.84 11.80
C VAL A 72 -3.26 18.92 11.02
N ASP A 73 -3.01 20.07 11.64
CA ASP A 73 -2.12 21.10 11.10
C ASP A 73 -0.66 20.61 11.08
N LEU A 74 0.07 20.90 9.99
CA LEU A 74 1.46 20.46 9.82
C LEU A 74 2.47 21.62 9.90
N PHE A 75 2.07 22.82 10.32
CA PHE A 75 2.95 23.98 10.40
C PHE A 75 4.14 23.72 11.32
N SER A 76 3.90 23.17 12.51
CA SER A 76 4.98 22.88 13.48
C SER A 76 6.00 21.90 12.92
N SER A 77 5.55 20.96 12.09
CA SER A 77 6.39 19.95 11.44
C SER A 77 7.25 20.54 10.33
N LEU A 78 6.89 21.71 9.79
CA LEU A 78 7.65 22.49 8.81
C LEU A 78 8.42 23.67 9.45
N SER A 79 8.52 23.73 10.77
CA SER A 79 9.16 24.84 11.48
C SER A 79 10.69 24.84 11.35
N LYS A 80 11.33 25.92 11.81
CA LYS A 80 12.80 26.10 11.82
C LYS A 80 13.56 24.93 12.46
N ARG A 81 12.98 24.27 13.46
CA ARG A 81 13.61 23.09 14.11
C ARG A 81 13.70 21.89 13.16
N ASN A 82 12.77 21.81 12.21
CA ASN A 82 12.62 20.71 11.24
C ASN A 82 12.87 21.20 9.81
N TRP A 83 13.77 22.17 9.61
CA TRP A 83 14.03 22.77 8.30
C TRP A 83 14.38 21.75 7.21
N LYS A 84 15.09 20.66 7.57
CA LYS A 84 15.39 19.56 6.64
C LYS A 84 14.14 18.84 6.12
N VAL A 85 13.10 18.72 6.96
CA VAL A 85 11.81 18.15 6.54
C VAL A 85 11.14 19.10 5.57
N CYS A 86 11.19 20.41 5.85
CA CYS A 86 10.71 21.42 4.93
C CYS A 86 11.42 21.31 3.58
N GLU A 87 12.75 21.25 3.54
CA GLU A 87 13.51 21.05 2.30
C GLU A 87 13.11 19.77 1.56
N ALA A 88 12.92 18.68 2.29
CA ALA A 88 12.51 17.40 1.71
C ALA A 88 11.08 17.41 1.13
N VAL A 89 10.16 18.17 1.76
CA VAL A 89 8.77 18.34 1.30
C VAL A 89 8.69 19.14 0.00
N PHE A 90 9.49 20.20 -0.14
CA PHE A 90 9.54 21.00 -1.37
C PHE A 90 10.58 20.49 -2.39
N ASN A 91 11.40 19.52 -2.00
CA ASN A 91 12.49 18.96 -2.80
C ASN A 91 13.47 20.03 -3.32
N GLU A 92 13.71 21.07 -2.51
CA GLU A 92 14.62 22.17 -2.81
C GLU A 92 15.24 22.70 -1.52
N ARG A 93 16.35 23.44 -1.62
CA ARG A 93 16.96 24.09 -0.44
C ARG A 93 16.15 25.30 -0.03
N LEU A 94 15.93 25.45 1.28
CA LEU A 94 15.05 26.46 1.85
C LEU A 94 15.66 27.07 3.10
N ALA A 95 15.32 28.33 3.37
CA ALA A 95 15.50 28.93 4.68
C ALA A 95 14.13 29.22 5.31
N VAL A 96 13.89 28.71 6.52
CA VAL A 96 12.63 28.90 7.25
C VAL A 96 12.86 29.83 8.44
N ASN A 97 12.18 30.97 8.43
CA ASN A 97 12.17 31.96 9.50
C ASN A 97 10.76 32.06 10.09
N VAL A 98 10.59 31.54 11.30
CA VAL A 98 9.35 31.68 12.07
C VAL A 98 9.58 32.74 13.15
N GLU A 99 8.89 33.86 13.03
CA GLU A 99 8.90 34.88 14.07
C GLU A 99 8.10 34.40 15.30
N PRO A 100 8.51 34.75 16.52
CA PRO A 100 7.72 34.46 17.71
C PRO A 100 6.34 35.14 17.64
N ARG A 101 5.29 34.42 18.06
CA ARG A 101 3.89 34.92 18.16
C ARG A 101 3.21 35.26 16.83
N THR A 102 3.79 34.90 15.69
CA THR A 102 3.11 35.00 14.39
C THR A 102 2.44 33.67 14.03
N LYS A 103 1.31 33.75 13.32
CA LYS A 103 0.69 32.58 12.66
C LYS A 103 1.32 32.29 11.28
N PHE A 104 2.36 33.04 10.90
CA PHE A 104 3.03 32.90 9.61
C PHE A 104 4.52 32.61 9.81
N GLY A 105 5.02 31.64 9.06
CA GLY A 105 6.45 31.37 8.90
C GLY A 105 6.90 31.81 7.51
N PHE A 106 7.95 32.61 7.43
CA PHE A 106 8.51 33.05 6.15
C PHE A 106 9.49 32.01 5.62
N VAL A 107 9.33 31.65 4.35
CA VAL A 107 10.19 30.70 3.65
C VAL A 107 10.85 31.36 2.47
N THR A 108 12.18 31.31 2.44
CA THR A 108 12.99 31.76 1.32
C THR A 108 13.43 30.57 0.50
N LYS A 109 13.18 30.63 -0.81
CA LYS A 109 13.57 29.57 -1.75
C LYS A 109 14.00 30.17 -3.09
N ALA A 110 14.81 29.42 -3.85
CA ALA A 110 15.33 29.89 -5.13
C ALA A 110 14.22 30.22 -6.14
N SER A 111 13.10 29.50 -6.09
CA SER A 111 11.95 29.69 -6.99
C SER A 111 10.95 30.78 -6.54
N GLY A 112 11.23 31.49 -5.44
CA GLY A 112 10.42 32.60 -4.94
C GLY A 112 9.86 32.38 -3.54
N ASN A 113 9.91 33.42 -2.72
CA ASN A 113 9.53 33.38 -1.31
C ASN A 113 8.02 33.17 -1.11
N PHE A 114 7.64 32.63 0.05
CA PHE A 114 6.25 32.45 0.45
C PHE A 114 6.11 32.40 1.97
N TYR A 115 4.88 32.53 2.47
CA TYR A 115 4.56 32.32 3.88
C TYR A 115 3.86 30.97 4.09
N ILE A 116 4.27 30.19 5.07
CA ILE A 116 3.51 29.06 5.59
C ILE A 116 2.55 29.58 6.65
N TYR A 117 1.27 29.23 6.57
CA TYR A 117 0.27 29.58 7.58
C TYR A 117 0.08 28.47 8.62
N ASN A 118 0.03 28.84 9.90
CA ASN A 118 -0.29 27.98 11.03
C ASN A 118 -1.81 27.96 11.25
N ILE A 119 -2.43 26.83 10.92
CA ILE A 119 -3.87 26.66 11.03
C ILE A 119 -4.24 26.41 12.49
N ASP A 120 -4.92 27.37 13.08
CA ASP A 120 -5.58 27.18 14.36
C ASP A 120 -6.82 26.31 14.15
N VAL A 121 -6.66 25.00 14.29
CA VAL A 121 -7.71 24.00 14.02
C VAL A 121 -9.00 24.36 14.74
N GLU A 122 -8.92 24.87 15.97
CA GLU A 122 -10.13 25.18 16.74
C GLU A 122 -10.93 26.33 16.14
N ASN A 123 -10.25 27.42 15.81
CA ASN A 123 -10.91 28.67 15.40
C ASN A 123 -11.04 28.83 13.88
N ASN A 124 -10.26 28.11 13.09
CA ASN A 124 -10.17 28.30 11.64
C ASN A 124 -10.71 27.13 10.83
N VAL A 125 -10.93 25.97 11.44
CA VAL A 125 -11.48 24.80 10.74
C VAL A 125 -12.89 24.52 11.22
N SER A 126 -13.82 24.41 10.26
CA SER A 126 -15.17 23.92 10.50
C SER A 126 -15.46 22.70 9.62
N VAL A 127 -16.07 21.68 10.20
CA VAL A 127 -16.45 20.44 9.51
C VAL A 127 -17.97 20.36 9.49
N VAL A 128 -18.54 20.10 8.31
CA VAL A 128 -19.97 19.84 8.13
C VAL A 128 -20.13 18.46 7.50
N ASN A 129 -20.71 17.54 8.25
CA ASN A 129 -20.92 16.15 7.84
C ASN A 129 -22.23 15.98 7.08
N ASN A 130 -22.34 14.88 6.32
CA ASN A 130 -23.51 14.51 5.51
C ASN A 130 -23.89 15.55 4.44
N VAL A 131 -22.92 16.26 3.89
CA VAL A 131 -23.12 17.21 2.78
C VAL A 131 -22.58 16.56 1.51
N PHE A 132 -23.35 16.62 0.42
CA PHE A 132 -22.95 16.07 -0.90
C PHE A 132 -22.62 14.58 -0.92
N GLY A 133 -23.08 13.82 0.09
CA GLY A 133 -22.73 12.40 0.26
C GLY A 133 -21.39 12.17 0.96
N GLY A 134 -20.80 13.20 1.57
CA GLY A 134 -19.55 13.15 2.34
C GLY A 134 -19.51 14.23 3.41
N SER A 135 -18.34 14.81 3.63
CA SER A 135 -18.12 15.90 4.60
C SER A 135 -17.40 17.06 3.92
N ARG A 136 -17.76 18.28 4.30
CA ARG A 136 -17.09 19.52 3.88
C ARG A 136 -16.25 20.06 5.02
N ILE A 137 -14.96 20.26 4.78
CA ILE A 137 -14.02 20.95 5.67
C ILE A 137 -13.80 22.34 5.10
N SER A 138 -14.05 23.38 5.90
CA SER A 138 -13.80 24.78 5.52
C SER A 138 -12.70 25.35 6.41
N ILE A 139 -11.67 25.92 5.78
CA ILE A 139 -10.47 26.44 6.44
C ILE A 139 -10.39 27.94 6.17
N LYS A 140 -10.53 28.75 7.23
CA LYS A 140 -10.38 30.20 7.15
C LYS A 140 -8.90 30.58 7.18
N ILE A 141 -8.43 31.19 6.10
CA ILE A 141 -7.03 31.58 5.93
C ILE A 141 -6.96 33.12 5.84
N PRO A 142 -6.35 33.81 6.82
CA PRO A 142 -6.16 35.25 6.76
C PRO A 142 -5.12 35.60 5.70
N SER A 143 -5.27 36.78 5.10
CA SER A 143 -4.24 37.31 4.19
C SER A 143 -2.97 37.66 4.95
N ALA A 144 -1.81 37.27 4.42
CA ALA A 144 -0.51 37.62 4.98
C ALA A 144 -0.29 39.14 4.87
N HIS A 145 -0.62 39.71 3.71
CA HIS A 145 -0.54 41.15 3.45
C HIS A 145 -1.39 42.00 4.39
N ALA A 146 -2.64 41.57 4.64
CA ALA A 146 -3.52 42.24 5.60
C ALA A 146 -2.95 42.21 7.03
N ASN A 147 -2.07 41.25 7.33
CA ASN A 147 -1.35 41.12 8.60
C ASN A 147 0.05 41.76 8.57
N GLY A 148 0.33 42.65 7.60
CA GLY A 148 1.57 43.40 7.51
C GLY A 148 2.77 42.60 6.99
N LYS A 149 2.54 41.40 6.44
CA LYS A 149 3.58 40.54 5.86
C LYS A 149 3.64 40.76 4.35
N LYS A 150 4.63 41.53 3.89
CA LYS A 150 4.76 42.03 2.50
C LYS A 150 5.97 41.48 1.75
N ASP A 151 6.71 40.55 2.34
CA ASP A 151 7.96 40.01 1.77
C ASP A 151 7.71 38.90 0.73
N ALA A 152 6.45 38.46 0.59
CA ALA A 152 6.03 37.47 -0.40
C ALA A 152 4.52 37.54 -0.69
N ASP A 153 4.16 37.25 -1.94
CA ASP A 153 2.78 37.24 -2.45
C ASP A 153 2.12 35.86 -2.40
N LYS A 154 2.79 34.87 -1.79
CA LYS A 154 2.31 33.49 -1.76
C LYS A 154 2.08 33.00 -0.35
N ILE A 155 1.01 32.24 -0.17
CA ILE A 155 0.68 31.54 1.07
C ILE A 155 0.66 30.04 0.80
N TYR A 156 1.24 29.29 1.72
CA TYR A 156 1.23 27.84 1.77
C TYR A 156 0.48 27.38 3.00
N VAL A 157 -0.54 26.54 2.79
CA VAL A 157 -1.21 25.81 3.86
C VAL A 157 -0.89 24.34 3.72
N ARG A 158 -0.58 23.66 4.83
CA ARG A 158 -0.35 22.21 4.84
C ARG A 158 -0.99 21.56 6.04
N PHE A 159 -1.78 20.53 5.78
CA PHE A 159 -2.51 19.79 6.79
C PHE A 159 -2.58 18.31 6.41
N ARG A 160 -2.90 17.48 7.40
CA ARG A 160 -3.06 16.03 7.28
C ARG A 160 -4.48 15.64 7.62
N LEU A 161 -5.04 14.74 6.83
CA LEU A 161 -6.24 13.99 7.16
C LEU A 161 -5.85 12.60 7.67
N THR A 162 -6.50 12.17 8.74
CA THR A 162 -6.43 10.80 9.28
C THR A 162 -7.82 10.16 9.28
N GLY A 163 -7.95 9.00 9.92
CA GLY A 163 -9.24 8.35 10.12
C GLY A 163 -9.72 7.51 8.93
N LYS A 164 -10.99 7.11 8.99
CA LYS A 164 -11.59 6.13 8.08
C LYS A 164 -11.66 6.64 6.64
N ALA A 165 -11.90 7.93 6.45
CA ALA A 165 -11.88 8.59 5.14
C ALA A 165 -10.64 8.20 4.32
N VAL A 166 -9.46 8.20 4.95
CA VAL A 166 -8.20 7.89 4.29
C VAL A 166 -8.04 6.39 4.02
N CYS A 167 -8.45 5.53 4.95
CA CYS A 167 -8.39 4.08 4.75
C CYS A 167 -9.25 3.63 3.56
N THR A 168 -10.33 4.36 3.25
CA THR A 168 -11.14 4.03 2.07
C THR A 168 -10.43 4.29 0.75
N CYS A 169 -9.29 5.03 0.73
CA CYS A 169 -8.48 5.32 -0.45
C CYS A 169 -7.89 4.08 -1.14
N PHE A 170 -7.93 2.97 -0.43
CA PHE A 170 -7.22 1.74 -0.71
C PHE A 170 -8.23 0.63 -0.94
N HIS A 171 -8.34 0.18 -2.19
CA HIS A 171 -9.23 -0.92 -2.53
C HIS A 171 -8.43 -2.22 -2.60
N GLN A 172 -8.59 -3.07 -1.60
CA GLN A 172 -8.03 -4.41 -1.66
C GLN A 172 -8.85 -5.25 -2.63
N ASP A 173 -8.30 -5.50 -3.81
CA ASP A 173 -8.92 -6.43 -4.77
C ASP A 173 -8.38 -7.84 -4.48
N LYS A 174 -9.23 -8.69 -3.90
CA LYS A 174 -8.95 -10.13 -3.84
C LYS A 174 -9.20 -10.69 -5.24
N LEU A 175 -8.24 -10.47 -6.14
CA LEU A 175 -8.33 -10.95 -7.53
C LEU A 175 -8.75 -12.43 -7.53
N ALA A 176 -9.89 -12.71 -8.14
CA ALA A 176 -10.46 -14.07 -8.17
C ALA A 176 -9.65 -15.07 -9.01
N SER A 177 -8.55 -14.64 -9.65
CA SER A 177 -8.00 -15.34 -10.81
C SER A 177 -7.04 -16.49 -10.53
N SER A 178 -6.58 -16.73 -9.30
CA SER A 178 -6.23 -18.09 -8.87
C SER A 178 -6.12 -18.18 -7.35
N LYS A 179 -6.75 -19.21 -6.76
CA LYS A 179 -6.65 -19.50 -5.33
C LYS A 179 -5.19 -19.71 -4.87
N TRP A 180 -4.28 -20.03 -5.80
CA TRP A 180 -2.86 -20.24 -5.55
C TRP A 180 -2.04 -18.94 -5.54
N GLN A 181 -2.31 -17.97 -6.42
CA GLN A 181 -1.55 -16.71 -6.45
C GLN A 181 -1.94 -15.75 -5.30
N ASN A 182 -3.19 -15.85 -4.84
CA ASN A 182 -3.66 -15.18 -3.62
C ASN A 182 -3.06 -15.77 -2.34
N TRP A 183 -2.27 -16.85 -2.45
CA TRP A 183 -1.68 -17.51 -1.29
C TRP A 183 -0.47 -16.74 -0.73
N THR A 184 0.32 -16.11 -1.61
CA THR A 184 1.58 -15.44 -1.26
C THR A 184 1.56 -13.94 -1.49
N SER A 185 0.55 -13.42 -2.19
CA SER A 185 0.48 -12.01 -2.55
C SER A 185 -0.96 -11.49 -2.54
N SER A 186 -1.10 -10.23 -2.17
CA SER A 186 -2.33 -9.46 -2.33
C SER A 186 -2.08 -8.29 -3.28
N ILE A 187 -3.09 -7.97 -4.09
CA ILE A 187 -3.07 -6.80 -4.95
C ILE A 187 -4.07 -5.79 -4.41
N GLU A 188 -3.63 -4.54 -4.38
CA GLU A 188 -4.41 -3.41 -3.89
C GLU A 188 -4.40 -2.35 -4.98
N LEU A 189 -5.58 -1.80 -5.26
CA LEU A 189 -5.78 -0.75 -6.23
C LEU A 189 -5.93 0.56 -5.47
N PHE A 190 -5.07 1.51 -5.80
CA PHE A 190 -5.11 2.86 -5.31
C PHE A 190 -5.61 3.77 -6.43
N ASP A 191 -6.73 4.45 -6.20
CA ASP A 191 -7.36 5.39 -7.13
C ASP A 191 -7.64 6.69 -6.40
N PHE A 192 -6.79 7.70 -6.60
CA PHE A 192 -6.91 9.01 -6.00
C PHE A 192 -7.35 10.02 -7.06
N ARG A 193 -8.36 10.83 -6.72
CA ARG A 193 -8.89 11.86 -7.62
C ARG A 193 -9.18 13.14 -6.87
N VAL A 194 -8.95 14.25 -7.55
CA VAL A 194 -9.29 15.59 -7.06
C VAL A 194 -9.97 16.38 -8.18
N ASN A 195 -11.06 17.08 -7.82
CA ASN A 195 -11.84 17.96 -8.70
C ASN A 195 -12.37 17.29 -9.97
N GLN A 196 -12.57 15.97 -9.95
CA GLN A 196 -13.05 15.24 -11.10
C GLN A 196 -14.59 15.38 -11.24
N VAL A 197 -15.05 16.34 -12.04
CA VAL A 197 -16.48 16.70 -12.19
C VAL A 197 -17.40 15.49 -12.40
N ARG A 198 -17.00 14.53 -13.24
CA ARG A 198 -17.80 13.33 -13.58
C ARG A 198 -18.10 12.39 -12.41
N THR A 199 -17.42 12.54 -11.28
CA THR A 199 -17.60 11.68 -10.09
C THR A 199 -18.18 12.42 -8.88
N LEU A 200 -18.19 13.75 -8.89
CA LEU A 200 -18.78 14.55 -7.81
C LEU A 200 -20.31 14.55 -7.89
N SER A 201 -20.96 14.80 -6.75
CA SER A 201 -22.42 14.94 -6.71
C SER A 201 -22.87 16.18 -7.50
N PRO A 202 -24.03 16.17 -8.19
CA PRO A 202 -24.50 17.32 -8.97
C PRO A 202 -24.55 18.61 -8.15
N SER A 203 -25.02 18.55 -6.90
CA SER A 203 -25.10 19.72 -6.03
C SER A 203 -23.71 20.29 -5.65
N LEU A 204 -22.69 19.43 -5.49
CA LEU A 204 -21.32 19.90 -5.28
C LEU A 204 -20.73 20.51 -6.56
N VAL A 205 -21.06 19.95 -7.72
CA VAL A 205 -20.66 20.48 -9.03
C VAL A 205 -21.29 21.85 -9.28
N GLU A 206 -22.48 22.13 -8.74
CA GLU A 206 -23.11 23.45 -8.80
C GLU A 206 -22.48 24.44 -7.80
N GLU A 207 -22.08 24.01 -6.59
CA GLU A 207 -21.45 24.87 -5.58
C GLU A 207 -20.02 25.32 -5.95
N ILE A 208 -19.20 24.44 -6.56
CA ILE A 208 -17.79 24.75 -6.87
C ILE A 208 -17.65 25.98 -7.80
N PRO A 209 -18.42 26.11 -8.90
CA PRO A 209 -18.43 27.30 -9.76
C PRO A 209 -19.08 28.54 -9.13
N GLU A 210 -20.04 28.38 -8.20
CA GLU A 210 -20.58 29.52 -7.42
C GLU A 210 -19.53 30.11 -6.49
N GLY A 211 -18.61 29.28 -6.01
CA GLY A 211 -17.35 29.71 -5.41
C GLY A 211 -16.28 30.04 -6.46
N CYS A 212 -15.06 29.64 -6.15
CA CYS A 212 -13.89 29.79 -7.00
C CYS A 212 -13.20 28.44 -7.16
N GLN A 213 -13.37 27.83 -8.33
CA GLN A 213 -12.71 26.58 -8.66
C GLN A 213 -11.19 26.73 -8.56
N VAL A 214 -10.54 25.74 -7.96
CA VAL A 214 -9.08 25.71 -7.88
C VAL A 214 -8.49 25.34 -9.25
N GLU A 215 -7.81 26.30 -9.86
CA GLU A 215 -6.97 26.11 -11.04
C GLU A 215 -5.61 25.57 -10.61
N ILE A 216 -5.17 24.40 -11.09
CA ILE A 216 -3.93 23.74 -10.61
C ILE A 216 -2.81 23.90 -11.64
N SER A 217 -1.72 24.61 -11.33
CA SER A 217 -0.54 24.65 -12.22
C SER A 217 0.27 23.38 -12.15
N THR A 218 0.56 22.93 -10.94
CA THR A 218 1.46 21.80 -10.68
C THR A 218 0.89 20.92 -9.59
N VAL A 219 0.95 19.60 -9.79
CA VAL A 219 0.71 18.60 -8.76
C VAL A 219 2.03 17.91 -8.43
N GLN A 220 2.42 17.94 -7.15
CA GLN A 220 3.50 17.12 -6.59
C GLN A 220 2.87 16.02 -5.75
N PHE A 221 2.88 14.79 -6.27
CA PHE A 221 2.22 13.65 -5.64
C PHE A 221 3.28 12.66 -5.14
N PHE A 222 3.19 12.28 -3.88
CA PHE A 222 3.98 11.24 -3.27
C PHE A 222 3.09 10.12 -2.75
N LEU A 223 3.49 8.88 -3.03
CA LEU A 223 2.95 7.68 -2.40
C LEU A 223 4.07 7.03 -1.59
N MET A 224 3.91 6.95 -0.28
CA MET A 224 4.86 6.30 0.62
C MET A 224 4.34 4.92 0.98
N CYS A 225 5.08 3.88 0.60
CA CYS A 225 4.76 2.49 0.91
C CYS A 225 5.90 1.83 1.70
N ASN A 226 5.58 0.74 2.39
CA ASN A 226 6.61 -0.13 2.97
C ASN A 226 7.40 -0.82 1.83
N SER A 227 8.69 -1.08 2.04
CA SER A 227 9.54 -1.79 1.06
C SER A 227 9.11 -3.20 0.71
N THR A 228 8.25 -3.82 1.54
CA THR A 228 7.62 -5.12 1.26
C THR A 228 6.51 -5.04 0.22
N GLU A 229 6.10 -3.81 -0.15
CA GLU A 229 5.09 -3.56 -1.15
C GLU A 229 5.74 -3.06 -2.45
N GLU A 230 5.33 -3.66 -3.55
CA GLU A 230 5.81 -3.35 -4.88
C GLU A 230 4.75 -2.59 -5.67
N LEU A 231 5.14 -1.46 -6.24
CA LEU A 231 4.28 -0.70 -7.13
C LEU A 231 4.34 -1.28 -8.55
N ILE A 232 3.26 -1.90 -9.00
CA ILE A 232 3.12 -2.41 -10.36
C ILE A 232 2.60 -1.26 -11.25
N LEU A 233 3.52 -0.49 -11.82
CA LEU A 233 3.18 0.56 -12.79
C LEU A 233 3.14 -0.01 -14.20
N SER A 234 2.03 0.24 -14.92
CA SER A 234 1.83 -0.24 -16.29
C SER A 234 2.51 0.62 -17.36
N LYS A 235 3.05 1.80 -17.02
CA LYS A 235 3.88 2.67 -17.89
C LYS A 235 4.80 3.53 -17.01
N ASN A 236 5.93 3.97 -17.57
CA ASN A 236 6.93 4.90 -17.01
C ASN A 236 6.34 6.28 -16.65
N VAL A 237 5.38 6.32 -15.72
CA VAL A 237 4.65 7.52 -15.29
C VAL A 237 5.27 8.09 -14.02
N GLN A 238 6.07 7.30 -13.30
CA GLN A 238 6.82 7.76 -12.12
C GLN A 238 8.06 8.55 -12.53
N GLU A 239 8.24 9.71 -11.92
CA GLU A 239 9.43 10.52 -12.16
C GLU A 239 10.63 10.06 -11.33
N ASN A 240 10.39 9.62 -10.09
CA ASN A 240 11.47 9.21 -9.19
C ASN A 240 10.97 8.27 -8.07
N ALA A 241 11.85 7.40 -7.57
CA ALA A 241 11.65 6.59 -6.36
C ALA A 241 12.84 6.80 -5.43
N ARG A 242 12.59 6.98 -4.14
CA ARG A 242 13.67 7.03 -3.14
C ARG A 242 13.27 6.35 -1.84
N ILE A 243 14.26 5.80 -1.14
CA ILE A 243 14.10 5.37 0.24
C ILE A 243 14.05 6.63 1.11
N LEU A 244 13.08 6.72 2.01
CA LEU A 244 12.98 7.84 2.96
C LEU A 244 13.92 7.63 4.16
N GLU A 245 14.56 8.71 4.59
CA GLU A 245 15.41 8.73 5.78
C GLU A 245 14.52 8.77 7.03
N LYS A 246 14.26 7.62 7.66
CA LYS A 246 13.33 7.52 8.81
C LYS A 246 13.54 8.60 9.86
N ASP A 247 14.80 8.83 10.27
CA ASP A 247 15.17 9.80 11.31
C ASP A 247 14.71 11.21 10.98
N LEU A 248 14.68 11.58 9.70
CA LEU A 248 14.21 12.88 9.25
C LEU A 248 12.69 13.02 9.38
N TRP A 249 11.96 11.96 9.03
CA TRP A 249 10.50 12.00 8.90
C TRP A 249 9.76 11.61 10.18
N ILE A 250 10.48 11.12 11.19
CA ILE A 250 9.91 10.54 12.40
C ILE A 250 9.02 11.51 13.18
N ASP A 251 9.40 12.79 13.23
CA ASP A 251 8.63 13.85 13.89
C ASP A 251 7.55 14.45 13.00
N TYR A 252 7.63 14.22 11.69
CA TYR A 252 6.65 14.67 10.71
C TYR A 252 5.49 13.67 10.55
N CYS A 253 5.77 12.37 10.55
CA CYS A 253 4.78 11.30 10.45
C CYS A 253 4.97 10.31 11.61
N PRO A 254 4.18 10.44 12.69
CA PRO A 254 4.28 9.56 13.85
C PRO A 254 4.14 8.08 13.52
N ASN A 255 3.39 7.73 12.47
CA ASN A 255 3.19 6.34 12.03
C ASN A 255 4.52 5.67 11.62
N ILE A 256 5.57 6.44 11.28
CA ILE A 256 6.92 5.91 11.03
C ILE A 256 7.54 5.36 12.32
N LYS A 257 7.23 5.95 13.50
CA LYS A 257 7.70 5.46 14.82
C LYS A 257 7.13 4.08 15.14
N GLU A 258 5.94 3.77 14.62
CA GLU A 258 5.25 2.49 14.87
C GLU A 258 5.69 1.37 13.91
N MET A 259 6.57 1.67 12.96
CA MET A 259 7.14 0.67 12.06
C MET A 259 8.30 -0.07 12.72
N ARG A 260 8.51 -1.33 12.34
CA ARG A 260 9.70 -2.08 12.73
C ARG A 260 10.97 -1.37 12.27
N ASP A 261 12.03 -1.46 13.06
CA ASP A 261 13.30 -0.78 12.81
C ASP A 261 13.91 -1.15 11.44
N ASP A 262 13.74 -2.40 11.01
CA ASP A 262 14.23 -2.94 9.74
C ASP A 262 13.40 -2.55 8.50
N SER A 263 12.17 -2.07 8.70
CA SER A 263 11.24 -1.82 7.60
C SER A 263 11.55 -0.54 6.86
N LEU A 264 11.92 -0.58 5.58
CA LEU A 264 12.20 0.65 4.82
C LEU A 264 10.90 1.27 4.28
N VAL A 265 10.90 2.59 4.10
CA VAL A 265 9.79 3.30 3.44
C VAL A 265 10.27 3.81 2.09
N ILE A 266 9.55 3.45 1.03
CA ILE A 266 9.83 3.89 -0.33
C ILE A 266 8.82 4.99 -0.67
N ALA A 267 9.34 6.16 -1.05
CA ALA A 267 8.56 7.27 -1.59
C ALA A 267 8.60 7.22 -3.13
N TYR A 268 7.44 6.96 -3.72
CA TYR A 268 7.20 7.07 -5.14
C TYR A 268 6.71 8.48 -5.47
N GLN A 269 7.32 9.14 -6.45
CA GLN A 269 7.06 10.53 -6.78
C GLN A 269 6.53 10.71 -8.20
N TRP A 270 5.53 11.57 -8.32
CA TRP A 270 5.00 12.08 -9.58
C TRP A 270 4.92 13.60 -9.51
N ARG A 271 5.36 14.26 -10.58
CA ARG A 271 5.09 15.68 -10.81
C ARG A 271 4.29 15.80 -12.08
N LYS A 272 3.19 16.55 -12.02
CA LYS A 272 2.39 16.88 -13.20
C LYS A 272 2.29 18.39 -13.30
N VAL A 273 2.88 18.95 -14.34
CA VAL A 273 2.76 20.38 -14.68
C VAL A 273 1.71 20.52 -15.77
N ALA A 274 0.84 21.52 -15.68
CA ALA A 274 -0.12 21.85 -16.71
C ALA A 274 0.61 22.22 -18.02
N LYS A 275 0.17 21.64 -19.14
CA LYS A 275 0.79 21.83 -20.46
C LYS A 275 -0.11 22.57 -21.45
N ASN A 276 -1.30 22.99 -21.03
CA ASN A 276 -2.23 23.72 -21.89
C ASN A 276 -1.84 25.19 -22.01
N GLU A 277 -2.36 25.86 -23.04
CA GLU A 277 -2.13 27.29 -23.29
C GLU A 277 -2.55 28.17 -22.10
N ALA A 278 -3.56 27.73 -21.35
CA ALA A 278 -4.03 28.42 -20.15
C ALA A 278 -3.06 28.29 -18.96
N GLY A 279 -2.20 27.27 -18.93
CA GLY A 279 -1.20 27.07 -17.87
C GLY A 279 -1.72 26.41 -16.58
N TRP A 280 -2.92 25.84 -16.58
CA TRP A 280 -3.55 25.20 -15.42
C TRP A 280 -4.47 24.04 -15.79
N MET A 281 -4.70 23.12 -14.85
CA MET A 281 -5.64 22.00 -14.97
C MET A 281 -6.72 22.06 -13.90
N ASN A 282 -7.90 21.56 -14.25
CA ASN A 282 -9.06 21.54 -13.36
C ASN A 282 -9.10 20.32 -12.46
N ASP A 283 -8.54 19.20 -12.93
CA ASP A 283 -8.62 17.92 -12.25
C ASP A 283 -7.25 17.23 -12.23
N PHE A 284 -7.12 16.29 -11.28
CA PHE A 284 -6.00 15.38 -11.24
C PHE A 284 -6.46 14.01 -10.75
N SER A 285 -5.92 12.97 -11.38
CA SER A 285 -6.18 11.59 -11.01
C SER A 285 -4.88 10.80 -11.01
N MET A 286 -4.71 9.97 -10.01
CA MET A 286 -3.57 9.09 -9.85
C MET A 286 -4.06 7.67 -9.59
N PHE A 287 -3.67 6.74 -10.45
CA PHE A 287 -3.99 5.33 -10.30
C PHE A 287 -2.71 4.52 -10.14
N ALA A 288 -2.71 3.63 -9.16
CA ALA A 288 -1.60 2.74 -8.88
C ALA A 288 -2.12 1.35 -8.51
N LYS A 289 -1.37 0.33 -8.94
CA LYS A 289 -1.56 -1.05 -8.50
C LYS A 289 -0.40 -1.39 -7.57
N ILE A 290 -0.70 -1.77 -6.34
CA ILE A 290 0.28 -2.13 -5.32
C ILE A 290 0.16 -3.63 -5.08
N LYS A 291 1.28 -4.34 -5.07
CA LYS A 291 1.35 -5.75 -4.73
C LYS A 291 2.08 -5.86 -3.40
N SER A 292 1.44 -6.49 -2.42
CA SER A 292 2.05 -6.77 -1.13
C SER A 292 2.27 -8.27 -1.00
N GLU A 293 3.49 -8.67 -0.65
CA GLU A 293 3.81 -10.08 -0.40
C GLU A 293 3.64 -10.39 1.07
N HIS A 294 2.94 -11.48 1.39
CA HIS A 294 2.79 -11.93 2.76
C HIS A 294 2.96 -13.45 2.82
N LEU A 295 3.81 -13.89 3.74
CA LEU A 295 4.01 -15.29 4.08
C LEU A 295 3.09 -15.64 5.24
N ASP A 296 2.02 -16.36 4.95
CA ASP A 296 1.09 -16.85 5.96
C ASP A 296 1.63 -18.17 6.54
N TRP A 297 2.26 -18.10 7.72
CA TRP A 297 2.85 -19.26 8.39
C TRP A 297 1.86 -20.40 8.65
N VAL A 298 0.59 -20.08 8.92
CA VAL A 298 -0.45 -21.10 9.11
C VAL A 298 -0.64 -21.89 7.82
N LYS A 299 -0.62 -21.19 6.69
CA LYS A 299 -0.79 -21.85 5.40
C LYS A 299 0.48 -22.56 4.91
N ILE A 300 1.67 -22.04 5.23
CA ILE A 300 2.94 -22.77 5.02
C ILE A 300 2.87 -24.12 5.75
N LEU A 301 2.47 -24.11 7.02
CA LEU A 301 2.29 -25.32 7.82
C LEU A 301 1.29 -26.29 7.18
N GLN A 302 0.15 -25.81 6.68
CA GLN A 302 -0.84 -26.64 5.99
C GLN A 302 -0.25 -27.35 4.76
N VAL A 303 0.54 -26.65 3.95
CA VAL A 303 1.17 -27.25 2.78
C VAL A 303 2.29 -28.23 3.17
N THR A 304 3.06 -27.93 4.21
CA THR A 304 4.04 -28.89 4.76
C THR A 304 3.37 -30.18 5.25
N ILE A 305 2.23 -30.08 5.95
CA ILE A 305 1.49 -31.25 6.40
C ILE A 305 0.94 -32.03 5.20
N PHE A 306 0.38 -31.35 4.20
CA PHE A 306 -0.15 -31.98 2.99
C PHE A 306 0.93 -32.75 2.21
N THR A 307 2.12 -32.17 2.05
CA THR A 307 3.25 -32.85 1.37
C THR A 307 3.78 -34.03 2.17
N MET A 308 3.81 -33.96 3.50
CA MET A 308 4.14 -35.11 4.35
C MET A 308 3.14 -36.27 4.17
N VAL A 309 1.83 -35.98 4.18
CA VAL A 309 0.79 -36.99 3.98
C VAL A 309 0.91 -37.64 2.60
N LEU A 310 1.12 -36.85 1.54
CA LEU A 310 1.37 -37.37 0.20
C LEU A 310 2.61 -38.27 0.15
N GLY A 311 3.69 -37.90 0.85
CA GLY A 311 4.89 -38.72 0.97
C GLY A 311 4.61 -40.08 1.62
N ILE A 312 3.86 -40.09 2.73
CA ILE A 312 3.46 -41.32 3.43
C ILE A 312 2.61 -42.21 2.51
N LEU A 313 1.63 -41.64 1.82
CA LEU A 313 0.79 -42.38 0.88
C LEU A 313 1.60 -42.96 -0.28
N ALA A 314 2.51 -42.18 -0.86
CA ALA A 314 3.39 -42.66 -1.93
C ALA A 314 4.28 -43.82 -1.47
N SER A 315 4.86 -43.74 -0.27
CA SER A 315 5.61 -44.84 0.34
C SER A 315 4.74 -46.08 0.61
N TYR A 316 3.51 -45.87 1.07
CA TYR A 316 2.54 -46.96 1.26
C TYR A 316 2.24 -47.68 -0.06
N PHE A 317 1.88 -46.95 -1.12
CA PHE A 317 1.66 -47.53 -2.44
C PHE A 317 2.91 -48.22 -3.01
N ALA A 318 4.09 -47.63 -2.85
CA ALA A 318 5.33 -48.24 -3.29
C ALA A 318 5.61 -49.57 -2.58
N SER A 319 5.23 -49.72 -1.32
CA SER A 319 5.38 -50.98 -0.57
C SER A 319 4.33 -52.05 -0.93
N LEU A 320 3.22 -51.69 -1.58
CA LEU A 320 2.24 -52.64 -2.11
C LEU A 320 2.63 -53.22 -3.49
N LEU A 321 3.46 -52.52 -4.27
CA LEU A 321 3.90 -52.96 -5.60
C LEU A 321 4.64 -54.33 -5.59
N PRO A 322 5.57 -54.62 -4.66
CA PRO A 322 6.23 -55.94 -4.59
C PRO A 322 5.27 -57.08 -4.28
N SER A 323 4.18 -56.80 -3.56
CA SER A 323 3.19 -57.78 -3.09
C SER A 323 2.29 -58.26 -4.24
N CYS A 324 1.91 -57.35 -5.15
CA CYS A 324 1.18 -57.72 -6.38
C CYS A 324 2.04 -58.48 -7.38
N VAL A 325 3.32 -58.11 -7.56
CA VAL A 325 4.23 -58.79 -8.50
C VAL A 325 4.57 -60.22 -8.06
N LYS A 326 4.67 -60.47 -6.74
CA LYS A 326 4.92 -61.82 -6.20
C LYS A 326 3.73 -62.77 -6.35
N GLN A 327 2.49 -62.28 -6.28
CA GLN A 327 1.29 -63.11 -6.46
C GLN A 327 1.12 -63.60 -7.89
N ASP A 328 1.44 -62.79 -8.91
CA ASP A 328 1.42 -63.24 -10.30
C ASP A 328 2.55 -64.22 -10.63
N THR A 329 3.72 -64.07 -9.99
CA THR A 329 4.85 -65.00 -10.15
C THR A 329 4.56 -66.37 -9.51
N GLN A 330 3.86 -66.43 -8.38
CA GLN A 330 3.43 -67.71 -7.79
C GLN A 330 2.23 -68.35 -8.52
N ARG A 331 1.34 -67.55 -9.14
CA ARG A 331 0.26 -68.07 -9.98
C ARG A 331 0.77 -68.71 -11.28
N SER A 332 1.83 -68.18 -11.89
CA SER A 332 2.42 -68.83 -13.09
C SER A 332 3.13 -70.15 -12.73
N GLN A 333 3.87 -70.20 -11.62
CA GLN A 333 4.54 -71.43 -11.18
C GLN A 333 3.56 -72.52 -10.67
N GLY A 334 2.42 -72.13 -10.06
CA GLY A 334 1.37 -73.05 -9.64
C GLY A 334 0.56 -73.66 -10.81
N ALA A 335 0.41 -72.92 -11.91
CA ALA A 335 -0.27 -73.40 -13.11
C ALA A 335 0.59 -74.43 -13.90
N ASP A 336 1.91 -74.30 -13.89
CA ASP A 336 2.82 -75.27 -14.53
C ASP A 336 2.94 -76.57 -13.74
N LEU A 337 2.85 -76.54 -12.41
CA LEU A 337 2.93 -77.75 -11.57
C LEU A 337 1.68 -78.64 -11.63
N GLN A 338 0.50 -78.10 -12.01
CA GLN A 338 -0.69 -78.93 -12.25
C GLN A 338 -0.71 -79.62 -13.62
N ARG A 339 0.14 -79.20 -14.57
CA ARG A 339 0.26 -79.86 -15.89
C ARG A 339 1.17 -81.10 -15.89
N LEU A 340 1.98 -81.30 -14.85
CA LEU A 340 2.94 -82.42 -14.76
C LEU A 340 2.46 -83.59 -13.87
N GLY A 341 1.24 -83.52 -13.32
CA GLY A 341 0.69 -84.50 -12.38
C GLY A 341 -0.26 -85.54 -12.98
N VAL A 342 0.03 -86.12 -14.15
CA VAL A 342 -0.65 -87.34 -14.62
C VAL A 342 0.36 -88.23 -15.34
N LEU A 343 0.88 -89.25 -14.65
CA LEU A 343 0.96 -90.64 -15.14
C LEU A 343 1.71 -91.53 -14.14
N SER A 344 0.98 -92.56 -13.73
CA SER A 344 1.35 -93.67 -12.84
C SER A 344 2.31 -94.68 -13.48
N VAL A 345 3.37 -95.02 -12.73
CA VAL A 345 4.01 -96.35 -12.41
C VAL A 345 3.37 -97.59 -13.10
N PRO A 346 4.08 -98.67 -13.57
CA PRO A 346 5.04 -99.42 -12.73
C PRO A 346 6.20 -100.29 -13.32
N SER A 347 7.19 -100.51 -12.42
CA SER A 347 7.97 -101.74 -12.06
C SER A 347 8.81 -102.57 -13.07
N VAL A 348 10.08 -102.86 -12.74
CA VAL A 348 10.62 -104.18 -12.26
C VAL A 348 12.18 -104.30 -12.36
N SER A 349 12.78 -104.74 -11.23
CA SER A 349 13.99 -105.56 -10.92
C SER A 349 15.49 -105.21 -11.23
N GLN A 350 16.27 -105.32 -10.13
CA GLN A 350 17.62 -105.94 -9.93
C GLN A 350 18.88 -105.28 -10.56
N SER A 351 20.08 -105.21 -9.96
CA SER A 351 20.69 -105.73 -8.71
C SER A 351 22.08 -105.09 -8.47
N HIS A 352 22.61 -105.21 -7.23
CA HIS A 352 24.03 -105.09 -6.78
C HIS A 352 24.75 -103.72 -6.90
N SER A 353 25.66 -103.26 -6.04
CA SER A 353 26.26 -103.68 -4.75
C SER A 353 27.24 -102.57 -4.29
N GLY A 354 27.49 -102.42 -2.97
CA GLY A 354 28.68 -101.73 -2.41
C GLY A 354 28.38 -100.37 -1.76
N LYS A 355 28.42 -100.25 -0.43
CA LYS A 355 29.56 -99.80 0.42
C LYS A 355 29.95 -98.33 0.14
N SER A 356 30.20 -97.45 1.11
CA SER A 356 30.21 -97.45 2.57
C SER A 356 30.34 -95.99 3.03
N SER A 357 30.19 -95.77 4.34
CA SER A 357 30.87 -94.75 5.18
C SER A 357 30.55 -93.28 4.90
N ASP A 358 29.85 -92.61 5.83
CA ASP A 358 30.43 -91.81 6.94
C ASP A 358 30.90 -90.44 6.41
N ASP A 359 30.70 -89.30 7.04
CA ASP A 359 30.42 -89.02 8.44
C ASP A 359 29.89 -87.58 8.55
N LYS A 360 29.06 -87.39 9.58
CA LYS A 360 28.99 -86.27 10.54
C LYS A 360 29.75 -84.98 10.21
N SER A 361 29.09 -83.84 10.36
CA SER A 361 29.22 -82.91 11.51
C SER A 361 29.74 -81.55 11.03
N LEU A 362 29.50 -80.41 11.67
CA LEU A 362 28.75 -80.03 12.84
C LEU A 362 28.36 -78.54 12.66
N ALA A 363 27.45 -78.09 13.52
CA ALA A 363 27.21 -76.74 14.03
C ALA A 363 28.30 -75.67 13.77
N SER A 364 28.03 -74.36 13.70
CA SER A 364 27.33 -73.61 14.75
C SER A 364 27.18 -72.12 14.35
N THR A 365 25.95 -71.61 14.44
CA THR A 365 25.61 -70.25 14.92
C THR A 365 26.19 -69.97 16.33
N PRO A 366 26.07 -68.77 16.97
CA PRO A 366 25.56 -67.45 16.55
C PRO A 366 26.35 -66.23 17.15
N ILE A 367 25.73 -65.04 17.07
CA ILE A 367 25.76 -63.88 18.00
C ILE A 367 26.79 -62.76 17.76
N ASN A 368 26.33 -61.67 17.12
CA ASN A 368 26.14 -60.28 17.63
C ASN A 368 27.05 -59.74 18.75
N PRO A 369 27.27 -58.40 18.86
CA PRO A 369 26.28 -57.32 18.73
C PRO A 369 26.31 -56.51 17.44
#